data_AF-A0A0X3TUJ0-F1
#
_entry.id   AF-A0A0X3TUJ0-F1
#
_cell.length_a   1.000
_cell.length_b   1.000
_cell.length_c   1.000
_cell.angle_alpha   90.00
_cell.angle_beta   90.00
_cell.angle_gamma   90.00
#
_symmetry.space_group_name_H-M   'P 1'
#
loop_
_entity.id
_entity.type
_entity.pdbx_description
1 polymer ?
#
loop_
_entity_poly.entity_id
_entity_poly.type
_entity_poly.pdbx_seq_one_letter_code
_entity_poly.pdbx_strand_id
1 'polypeptide(L)'
;MASVESSRKILHDQWLDTAITYKVEWEKELRRREQLGITDLPEPLPHPDHVKIDMIEGTARVVGPATKEEKAEYDWFVGRRDMFEEELRHLQDRQDKAADTRLINQIDEEIGQIRRILQIIDAKLPD
;
A
#
# COMPACT_ATOMS: atom_id res chain seq x y z
N MET A 1 -28.89 -25.58 10.98
CA MET A 1 -27.52 -25.11 11.30
C MET A 1 -26.46 -25.81 10.44
N ALA A 2 -26.46 -27.14 10.28
CA ALA A 2 -25.48 -27.88 9.47
C ALA A 2 -25.31 -27.41 8.01
N SER A 3 -26.39 -27.00 7.32
CA SER A 3 -26.34 -26.53 5.92
C SER A 3 -25.65 -25.18 5.72
N VAL A 4 -25.68 -24.29 6.73
CA VAL A 4 -25.01 -22.97 6.67
C VAL A 4 -23.50 -23.13 6.86
N GLU A 5 -23.11 -24.01 7.78
CA GLU A 5 -21.71 -24.27 8.10
C GLU A 5 -20.99 -24.98 6.94
N SER A 6 -21.63 -25.97 6.30
CA SER A 6 -21.08 -26.62 5.10
C SER A 6 -20.94 -25.65 3.92
N SER A 7 -21.92 -24.78 3.72
CA SER A 7 -21.88 -23.78 2.64
C SER A 7 -20.78 -22.74 2.86
N ARG A 8 -20.59 -22.30 4.11
CA ARG A 8 -19.50 -21.38 4.49
C ARG A 8 -18.13 -22.01 4.25
N LYS A 9 -17.96 -23.30 4.57
CA LYS A 9 -16.71 -24.01 4.31
C LYS A 9 -16.40 -24.13 2.82
N ILE A 10 -17.38 -24.51 2.00
CA ILE A 10 -17.18 -24.61 0.53
C ILE A 10 -16.75 -23.26 -0.06
N LEU A 11 -17.43 -22.18 0.34
CA LEU A 11 -17.08 -20.84 -0.13
C LEU A 11 -15.66 -20.43 0.29
N HIS A 12 -15.26 -20.82 1.50
CA HIS A 12 -13.92 -20.56 2.04
C HIS A 12 -12.84 -21.31 1.26
N ASP A 13 -13.02 -22.61 1.03
CA ASP A 13 -12.08 -23.44 0.28
C ASP A 13 -11.96 -22.96 -1.18
N GLN A 14 -13.07 -22.57 -1.81
CA GLN A 14 -13.09 -21.99 -3.16
C GLN A 14 -12.35 -20.65 -3.22
N TRP A 15 -12.54 -19.80 -2.22
CA TRP A 15 -11.84 -18.52 -2.13
C TRP A 15 -10.33 -18.72 -1.99
N LEU A 16 -9.90 -19.63 -1.12
CA LEU A 16 -8.49 -19.96 -0.94
C LEU A 16 -7.85 -20.46 -2.24
N ASP A 17 -8.50 -21.42 -2.92
CA ASP A 17 -8.01 -21.99 -4.17
C ASP A 17 -7.89 -20.94 -5.29
N THR A 18 -8.90 -20.07 -5.39
CA THR A 18 -8.90 -18.94 -6.34
C THR A 18 -7.75 -17.98 -6.05
N ALA A 19 -7.53 -17.63 -4.78
CA ALA A 19 -6.46 -16.71 -4.38
C ALA A 19 -5.06 -17.29 -4.63
N ILE A 20 -4.85 -18.59 -4.35
CA ILE A 20 -3.61 -19.31 -4.66
C ILE A 20 -3.35 -19.28 -6.16
N THR A 21 -4.34 -19.68 -6.96
CA THR A 21 -4.23 -19.74 -8.43
C THR A 21 -3.87 -18.38 -9.00
N TYR A 22 -4.62 -17.35 -8.61
CA TYR A 22 -4.39 -15.97 -9.02
C TYR A 22 -2.96 -15.50 -8.72
N LYS A 23 -2.49 -15.69 -7.47
CA LYS A 23 -1.15 -15.27 -7.04
C LYS A 23 -0.07 -15.97 -7.86
N VAL A 24 -0.17 -17.28 -8.03
CA VAL A 24 0.82 -18.08 -8.76
C VAL A 24 0.87 -17.71 -10.25
N GLU A 25 -0.28 -17.51 -10.89
CA GLU A 25 -0.33 -17.15 -12.31
C GLU A 25 0.26 -15.76 -12.56
N TRP A 26 -0.09 -14.78 -11.74
CA TRP A 26 0.45 -13.43 -11.89
C TRP A 26 1.95 -13.35 -11.57
N GLU A 27 2.43 -14.01 -10.52
CA GLU A 27 3.88 -14.04 -10.25
C GLU A 27 4.68 -14.68 -11.39
N LYS A 28 4.12 -15.68 -12.08
CA LYS A 28 4.76 -16.27 -13.26
C LYS A 28 4.79 -15.29 -14.43
N GLU A 29 3.69 -14.60 -14.68
CA GLU A 29 3.62 -13.61 -15.77
C GLU A 29 4.51 -12.40 -15.50
N LEU A 30 4.54 -11.86 -14.28
CA LEU A 30 5.42 -10.75 -13.92
C LEU A 30 6.90 -11.14 -14.06
N ARG A 31 7.29 -12.33 -13.60
CA ARG A 31 8.65 -12.87 -13.85
C ARG A 31 8.96 -13.02 -15.33
N ARG A 32 8.00 -13.47 -16.14
CA ARG A 32 8.17 -13.56 -17.59
C ARG A 32 8.36 -12.17 -18.21
N ARG A 33 7.58 -11.17 -17.80
CA ARG A 33 7.71 -9.78 -18.27
C ARG A 33 9.08 -9.21 -17.94
N GLU A 34 9.54 -9.39 -16.71
CA GLU A 34 10.86 -8.95 -16.26
C GLU A 34 11.99 -9.57 -17.11
N GLN A 35 11.94 -10.89 -17.32
CA GLN A 35 12.93 -11.60 -18.15
C GLN A 35 12.96 -11.13 -19.62
N LEU A 36 11.83 -10.66 -20.13
CA LEU A 36 11.68 -10.15 -21.49
C LEU A 36 11.87 -8.62 -21.59
N GLY A 37 12.08 -7.93 -20.47
CA GLY A 37 12.20 -6.46 -20.44
C GLY A 37 10.90 -5.74 -20.81
N ILE A 38 9.73 -6.35 -20.56
CA ILE A 38 8.42 -5.74 -20.84
C ILE A 38 8.06 -4.83 -19.66
N THR A 39 8.08 -3.52 -19.88
CA THR A 39 7.85 -2.50 -18.83
C THR A 39 6.65 -1.59 -19.10
N ASP A 40 5.97 -1.75 -20.24
CA ASP A 40 4.90 -0.87 -20.71
C ASP A 40 3.48 -1.41 -20.44
N LEU A 41 3.37 -2.64 -19.92
CA LEU A 41 2.09 -3.24 -19.56
C LEU A 41 1.64 -2.82 -18.15
N PRO A 42 0.33 -2.65 -17.92
CA PRO A 42 -0.17 -2.33 -16.60
C PRO A 42 0.04 -3.48 -15.62
N GLU A 43 0.28 -3.11 -14.36
CA GLU A 43 0.26 -4.03 -13.21
C GLU A 43 -1.14 -4.62 -13.01
N PRO A 44 -1.23 -5.88 -12.56
CA PRO A 44 -2.51 -6.48 -12.22
C PRO A 44 -3.14 -5.83 -11.00
N LEU A 45 -4.47 -5.92 -10.96
CA LEU A 45 -5.29 -5.52 -9.81
C LEU A 45 -6.16 -6.70 -9.37
N PRO A 46 -6.09 -7.13 -8.10
CA PRO A 46 -5.06 -6.77 -7.11
C PRO A 46 -3.64 -7.22 -7.50
N HIS A 47 -2.59 -6.51 -7.08
CA HIS A 47 -1.22 -7.00 -7.29
C HIS A 47 -1.01 -8.33 -6.51
N PRO A 48 -0.29 -9.35 -7.05
CA PRO A 48 -0.07 -10.61 -6.33
C PRO A 48 0.59 -10.45 -4.96
N ASP A 49 1.39 -9.40 -4.74
CA ASP A 49 1.98 -9.10 -3.42
C ASP A 49 0.93 -8.66 -2.38
N HIS A 50 -0.19 -8.11 -2.83
CA HIS A 50 -1.31 -7.75 -1.97
C HIS A 50 -2.17 -8.96 -1.58
N VAL A 51 -2.01 -10.10 -2.26
CA VAL A 51 -2.68 -11.35 -1.89
C VAL A 51 -1.85 -12.08 -0.83
N LYS A 52 -2.33 -12.05 0.42
CA LYS A 52 -1.71 -12.76 1.55
C LYS A 52 -2.46 -14.06 1.81
N ILE A 53 -1.72 -15.16 1.84
CA ILE A 53 -2.24 -16.52 2.01
C ILE A 53 -1.64 -17.07 3.31
N ASP A 54 -2.50 -17.43 4.25
CA ASP A 54 -2.12 -18.15 5.46
C ASP A 54 -2.41 -19.64 5.26
N MET A 55 -1.34 -20.41 5.06
CA MET A 55 -1.44 -21.86 4.85
C MET A 55 -1.73 -22.64 6.15
N ILE A 56 -1.51 -22.03 7.32
CA ILE A 56 -1.78 -22.64 8.62
C ILE A 56 -3.27 -22.52 8.92
N GLU A 57 -3.83 -21.32 8.74
CA GLU A 57 -5.26 -21.05 8.96
C GLU A 57 -6.12 -21.43 7.75
N GLY A 58 -5.52 -21.65 6.58
CA GLY A 58 -6.22 -21.93 5.33
C GLY A 58 -6.95 -20.71 4.79
N THR A 59 -6.50 -19.50 5.09
CA THR A 59 -7.20 -18.26 4.71
C THR A 59 -6.44 -17.46 3.66
N ALA A 60 -7.17 -16.64 2.90
CA ALA A 60 -6.58 -15.67 1.98
C ALA A 60 -7.23 -14.30 2.16
N ARG A 61 -6.45 -13.24 2.05
CA ARG A 61 -6.93 -11.84 2.12
C ARG A 61 -6.16 -10.94 1.15
N VAL A 62 -6.82 -9.90 0.67
CA VAL A 62 -6.20 -8.83 -0.12
C VAL A 62 -5.93 -7.64 0.79
N VAL A 63 -4.69 -7.15 0.81
CA VAL A 63 -4.23 -6.09 1.74
C VAL A 63 -3.90 -4.76 1.06
N GLY A 64 -4.19 -4.65 -0.24
CA GLY A 64 -3.97 -3.42 -1.00
C GLY A 64 -5.08 -3.20 -2.02
N PRO A 65 -4.92 -2.24 -2.94
CA PRO A 65 -5.92 -1.94 -3.94
C PRO A 65 -6.31 -3.18 -4.75
N ALA A 66 -7.61 -3.47 -4.82
CA ALA A 66 -8.19 -4.53 -5.63
C ALA A 66 -8.89 -3.98 -6.88
N THR A 67 -9.29 -2.71 -6.84
CA THR A 67 -9.96 -2.01 -7.92
C THR A 67 -9.12 -0.85 -8.46
N LYS A 68 -9.51 -0.33 -9.63
CA LYS A 68 -8.83 0.82 -10.25
C LYS A 68 -9.05 2.08 -9.43
N GLU A 69 -10.24 2.21 -8.85
CA GLU A 69 -10.65 3.33 -8.03
C GLU A 69 -9.85 3.37 -6.73
N GLU A 70 -9.73 2.23 -6.03
CA GLU A 70 -8.86 2.10 -4.85
C GLU A 70 -7.40 2.37 -5.18
N LYS A 71 -6.94 1.92 -6.37
CA LYS A 71 -5.55 2.19 -6.79
C LYS A 71 -5.33 3.67 -7.05
N ALA A 72 -6.27 4.35 -7.71
CA ALA A 72 -6.16 5.79 -7.94
C ALA A 72 -6.15 6.58 -6.62
N GLU A 73 -6.95 6.17 -5.64
CA GLU A 73 -6.94 6.77 -4.30
C GLU A 73 -5.61 6.50 -3.58
N TYR A 74 -5.13 5.25 -3.61
CA TYR A 74 -3.84 4.87 -3.05
C TYR A 74 -2.68 5.66 -3.67
N ASP A 75 -2.61 5.71 -5.00
CA ASP A 75 -1.57 6.44 -5.75
C ASP A 75 -1.62 7.94 -5.43
N TRP A 76 -2.82 8.51 -5.23
CA TRP A 76 -2.98 9.89 -4.78
C TRP A 76 -2.42 10.13 -3.37
N PHE A 77 -2.69 9.22 -2.42
CA PHE A 77 -2.14 9.30 -1.07
C PHE A 77 -0.63 9.12 -1.05
N VAL A 78 -0.08 8.17 -1.81
CA VAL A 78 1.37 7.96 -1.94
C VAL A 78 2.04 9.20 -2.50
N GLY A 79 1.54 9.76 -3.61
CA GLY A 79 2.12 10.99 -4.18
C GLY A 79 2.04 12.18 -3.22
N ARG A 80 0.96 12.27 -2.43
CA ARG A 80 0.82 13.31 -1.40
C ARG A 80 1.78 13.10 -0.22
N ARG A 81 2.01 11.85 0.19
CA ARG A 81 3.02 11.51 1.21
C ARG A 81 4.41 11.95 0.74
N ASP A 82 4.80 11.57 -0.47
CA ASP A 82 6.13 11.87 -1.02
C ASP A 82 6.39 13.38 -1.07
N MET A 83 5.39 14.17 -1.46
CA MET A 83 5.43 15.63 -1.44
C MET A 83 5.67 16.19 -0.03
N PHE A 84 4.93 15.70 0.98
CA PHE A 84 5.10 16.15 2.37
C PHE A 84 6.41 15.69 2.99
N GLU A 85 6.91 14.51 2.63
CA GLU A 85 8.23 14.04 3.07
C GLU A 85 9.35 14.89 2.47
N GLU A 86 9.24 15.31 1.21
CA GLU A 86 10.18 16.24 0.59
C GLU A 86 10.16 17.61 1.28
N GLU A 87 8.97 18.14 1.55
CA GLU A 87 8.80 19.39 2.28
C GLU A 87 9.38 19.29 3.70
N LEU A 88 9.13 18.18 4.40
CA LEU A 88 9.72 17.91 5.71
C LEU A 88 11.25 17.92 5.66
N ARG A 89 11.86 17.23 4.69
CA ARG A 89 13.32 17.23 4.49
C ARG A 89 13.85 18.65 4.26
N HIS A 90 13.16 19.45 3.44
CA HIS A 90 13.54 20.82 3.17
C HIS A 90 13.44 21.72 4.42
N LEU A 91 12.39 21.57 5.24
CA LEU A 91 12.27 22.31 6.49
C LEU A 91 13.34 21.92 7.51
N GLN A 92 13.68 20.62 7.61
CA GLN A 92 14.75 20.15 8.47
C GLN A 92 16.12 20.75 8.05
N ASP A 93 16.43 20.75 6.75
CA ASP A 93 17.65 21.39 6.24
C ASP A 93 17.68 22.92 6.52
N ARG A 94 16.53 23.59 6.41
CA ARG A 94 16.41 25.01 6.78
C ARG A 94 16.60 25.25 8.28
N GLN A 95 16.08 24.36 9.13
CA GLN A 95 16.24 24.43 10.58
C GLN A 95 17.72 24.29 10.95
N ASP A 96 18.41 23.31 10.38
CA ASP A 96 19.84 23.04 10.66
C ASP A 96 20.74 24.24 10.31
N LYS A 97 20.32 25.05 9.34
CA LYS A 97 21.03 26.26 8.89
C LYS A 97 20.61 27.54 9.62
N ALA A 98 19.52 27.52 10.37
CA ALA A 98 19.01 28.70 11.05
C ALA A 98 19.79 28.97 12.34
N ALA A 99 20.22 30.22 12.53
CA ALA A 99 20.81 30.69 13.79
C ALA A 99 19.85 31.52 14.65
N ASP A 100 18.75 32.01 14.04
CA ASP A 100 17.75 32.83 14.70
C ASP A 100 16.71 31.95 15.40
N THR A 101 16.57 32.11 16.72
CA THR A 101 15.66 31.31 17.55
C THR A 101 14.19 31.49 17.16
N ARG A 102 13.77 32.67 16.70
CA ARG A 102 12.40 32.91 16.25
C ARG A 102 12.12 32.16 14.96
N LEU A 103 13.08 32.17 14.03
CA LEU A 103 12.99 31.41 12.79
C LEU A 103 12.96 29.90 13.06
N ILE A 104 13.81 29.40 13.97
CA ILE A 104 13.80 27.99 14.39
C ILE A 104 12.42 27.59 14.91
N ASN A 105 11.84 28.38 15.82
CA ASN A 105 10.52 28.10 16.38
C ASN A 105 9.42 28.06 15.30
N GLN A 106 9.47 28.96 14.31
CA GLN A 106 8.52 28.95 13.20
C GLN A 106 8.66 27.68 12.35
N ILE A 107 9.89 27.28 12.04
CA ILE A 107 10.16 26.05 11.29
C ILE A 107 9.70 24.81 12.08
N ASP A 108 9.90 24.78 13.39
CA ASP A 108 9.41 23.70 14.26
C ASP A 108 7.87 23.55 14.23
N GLU A 109 7.15 24.67 14.21
CA GLU A 109 5.70 24.67 14.07
C GLU A 109 5.25 24.07 12.72
N GLU A 110 5.91 24.47 11.62
CA GLU A 110 5.67 23.94 10.27
C GLU A 110 5.98 22.44 10.19
N ILE A 111 7.15 22.01 10.69
CA ILE A 111 7.52 20.59 10.80
C ILE A 111 6.47 19.80 11.58
N GLY A 112 5.98 20.37 12.69
CA GLY A 112 4.93 19.77 13.50
C GLY A 112 3.62 19.60 12.75
N GLN A 113 3.25 20.56 11.90
CA GLN A 113 2.05 20.46 11.03
C GLN A 113 2.21 19.36 9.98
N ILE A 114 3.35 19.31 9.28
CA ILE A 114 3.62 18.31 8.26
C ILE A 114 3.61 16.91 8.84
N ARG A 115 4.26 16.69 10.00
CA ARG A 115 4.23 15.39 10.69
C ARG A 115 2.82 14.92 11.02
N ARG A 116 1.92 15.82 11.43
CA ARG A 116 0.51 15.47 11.66
C ARG A 116 -0.21 15.07 10.38
N ILE A 117 0.08 15.74 9.26
CA ILE A 117 -0.52 15.39 7.97
C ILE A 117 -0.01 14.03 7.50
N LEU A 118 1.29 13.76 7.62
CA LEU A 118 1.88 12.45 7.29
C LEU A 118 1.22 11.33 8.09
N GLN A 119 1.01 11.51 9.41
CA GLN A 119 0.28 10.54 10.24
C GLN A 119 -1.14 10.25 9.72
N ILE A 120 -1.85 11.27 9.23
CA ILE A 120 -3.19 11.07 8.65
C ILE A 120 -3.11 10.29 7.34
N ILE A 121 -2.11 10.56 6.51
CA ILE A 121 -1.89 9.86 5.24
C ILE A 121 -1.50 8.40 5.50
N ASP A 122 -0.58 8.15 6.42
CA ASP A 122 -0.13 6.80 6.78
C ASP A 122 -1.29 5.97 7.34
N ALA A 123 -2.21 6.58 8.11
CA ALA A 123 -3.42 5.89 8.57
C ALA A 123 -4.41 5.52 7.44
N LYS A 124 -4.22 6.05 6.23
CA LYS A 124 -5.03 5.76 5.04
C LYS A 124 -4.35 4.81 4.06
N LEU A 125 -3.04 4.64 4.17
CA LEU A 125 -2.28 3.70 3.36
C LEU A 125 -2.23 2.35 4.09
N PRO A 126 -2.64 1.24 3.44
CA PRO A 126 -2.45 -0.09 4.02
C PRO A 126 -0.96 -0.45 4.18
N ASP A 127 -0.67 -1.25 5.22
CA ASP A 127 0.67 -1.79 5.54
C ASP A 127 1.26 -2.70 4.43
#